data_AF-A0A1X6NIQ4-F1
#
_entry.id   AF-A0A1X6NIQ4-F1
#
_cell.length_a   1.000
_cell.length_b   1.000
_cell.length_c   1.000
_cell.angle_alpha   90.00
_cell.angle_beta   90.00
_cell.angle_gamma   90.00
#
_symmetry.space_group_name_H-M   'P 1'
#
loop_
_entity.id
_entity.type
_entity.pdbx_description
1 polymer ?
#
loop_
_entity_poly.entity_id
_entity_poly.type
_entity_poly.pdbx_seq_one_letter_code
_entity_poly.pdbx_strand_id
1 'polypeptide(L)'
;MDVSYASRVRQTLAVTGDGGAPKVIRTERKVRFGDLNVLCPGWPVDFRFSASLEEPAAEPPPGSTVRNRREKDRLSYKSGCLSVDITTVHMTEGSSPNGPETMSQEVEVEVDGEVVDLHEEVKAYREAGGRVGRGGERLLEIAAELVATLRALAAVAGEAMGTSPAWATAEQRP
;
A
#
# COMPACT_ATOMS: atom_id res chain seq x y z
N MET A 1 -7.01 -7.81 12.18
CA MET A 1 -7.63 -6.55 12.65
C MET A 1 -6.52 -5.62 13.11
N ASP A 2 -6.56 -4.35 12.73
CA ASP A 2 -5.65 -3.31 13.24
C ASP A 2 -6.38 -2.42 14.25
N VAL A 3 -5.71 -2.08 15.35
CA VAL A 3 -6.18 -1.13 16.36
C VAL A 3 -5.15 -0.01 16.48
N SER A 4 -5.56 1.21 16.16
CA SER A 4 -4.69 2.39 16.27
C SER A 4 -5.02 3.18 17.53
N TYR A 5 -3.98 3.67 18.20
CA TYR A 5 -4.09 4.45 19.43
C TYR A 5 -3.77 5.92 19.18
N ALA A 6 -4.22 6.81 20.07
CA ALA A 6 -3.91 8.24 20.00
C ALA A 6 -2.39 8.54 20.02
N SER A 7 -1.59 7.66 20.63
CA SER A 7 -0.12 7.69 20.67
C SER A 7 0.55 7.38 19.32
N ARG A 8 -0.23 7.17 18.24
CA ARG A 8 0.24 6.75 16.90
C ARG A 8 0.90 5.36 16.89
N VAL A 9 0.65 4.56 17.90
CA VAL A 9 0.96 3.13 17.91
C VAL A 9 -0.20 2.38 17.27
N ARG A 10 0.13 1.37 16.46
CA ARG A 10 -0.81 0.40 15.89
C ARG A 10 -0.50 -0.97 16.45
N GLN A 11 -1.53 -1.68 16.88
CA GLN A 11 -1.47 -3.11 17.14
C GLN A 11 -2.19 -3.85 16.02
N THR A 12 -1.55 -4.86 15.45
CA THR A 12 -2.20 -5.84 14.56
C THR A 12 -2.52 -7.07 15.39
N LEU A 13 -3.77 -7.51 15.29
CA LEU A 13 -4.32 -8.65 16.01
C LEU A 13 -4.73 -9.75 15.02
N ALA A 14 -4.32 -10.97 15.32
CA ALA A 14 -4.81 -12.17 14.67
C ALA A 14 -6.13 -12.59 15.32
N VAL A 15 -7.17 -12.74 14.48
CA VAL A 15 -8.47 -13.26 14.89
C VAL A 15 -8.44 -14.77 14.66
N THR A 16 -8.44 -15.57 15.72
CA THR A 16 -8.54 -17.03 15.61
C THR A 16 -10.01 -17.45 15.62
N GLY A 17 -10.38 -18.38 14.73
CA GLY A 17 -11.77 -18.84 14.56
C GLY A 17 -12.30 -19.71 15.71
N ASP A 18 -11.54 -19.92 16.78
CA ASP A 18 -11.86 -20.78 17.92
C ASP A 18 -12.64 -20.06 19.04
N GLY A 19 -13.06 -18.81 18.82
CA GLY A 19 -13.76 -18.01 19.83
C GLY A 19 -12.83 -17.46 20.92
N GLY A 20 -11.51 -17.62 20.76
CA GLY A 20 -10.51 -17.00 21.63
C GLY A 20 -10.45 -15.48 21.47
N ALA A 21 -9.94 -14.80 22.49
CA ALA A 21 -9.66 -13.37 22.39
C ALA A 21 -8.58 -13.13 21.31
N PRO A 22 -8.69 -12.05 20.50
CA PRO A 22 -7.71 -11.75 19.46
C PRO A 22 -6.31 -11.62 20.05
N LYS A 23 -5.32 -12.26 19.42
CA LYS A 23 -3.92 -12.23 19.87
C LYS A 23 -3.18 -11.11 19.16
N VAL A 24 -2.47 -10.26 19.91
CA VAL A 24 -1.56 -9.26 19.34
C VAL A 24 -0.40 -9.98 18.65
N ILE A 25 -0.21 -9.72 17.35
CA ILE A 25 0.89 -10.27 16.55
C ILE A 25 1.99 -9.26 16.26
N ARG A 26 1.65 -7.96 16.23
CA ARG A 26 2.61 -6.90 15.95
C ARG A 26 2.19 -5.62 16.66
N THR A 27 3.16 -4.92 17.25
CA THR A 27 2.98 -3.56 17.79
C THR A 27 4.03 -2.67 17.14
N GLU A 28 3.58 -1.63 16.47
CA GLU A 28 4.45 -0.79 15.65
C GLU A 28 4.01 0.66 15.60
N ARG A 29 4.93 1.52 15.18
CA ARG A 29 4.67 2.91 14.85
C ARG A 29 5.00 3.13 13.37
N LYS A 30 4.07 3.77 12.65
CA LYS A 30 4.28 4.16 11.26
C LYS A 30 4.72 5.62 11.21
N VAL A 31 5.93 5.87 10.71
CA VAL A 31 6.49 7.19 10.47
C VAL A 31 6.42 7.49 8.99
N ARG A 32 5.65 8.51 8.62
CA ARG A 32 5.47 8.93 7.22
C ARG A 32 6.61 9.86 6.80
N PHE A 33 7.34 9.52 5.74
CA PHE A 33 8.38 10.40 5.20
C PHE A 33 7.82 11.39 4.18
N GLY A 34 6.89 10.95 3.34
CA GLY A 34 6.29 11.82 2.34
C GLY A 34 5.47 11.07 1.31
N ASP A 35 4.82 11.87 0.47
CA ASP A 35 3.84 11.45 -0.52
C ASP A 35 4.18 12.13 -1.84
N LEU A 36 4.07 11.39 -2.94
CA LEU A 36 4.00 11.95 -4.29
C LEU A 36 2.64 11.57 -4.88
N ASN A 37 1.78 12.57 -5.07
CA ASN A 37 0.50 12.40 -5.74
C ASN A 37 0.68 12.65 -7.23
N VAL A 38 0.25 11.70 -8.05
CA VAL A 38 0.30 11.78 -9.51
C VAL A 38 -1.13 11.80 -10.01
N LEU A 39 -1.54 12.96 -10.52
CA LEU A 39 -2.83 13.14 -11.19
C LEU A 39 -2.77 12.47 -12.56
N CYS A 40 -3.75 11.63 -12.87
CA CYS A 40 -3.83 10.90 -14.13
C CYS A 40 -5.14 11.20 -14.86
N PRO A 41 -5.30 12.38 -15.49
CA PRO A 41 -6.57 12.80 -16.10
C PRO A 41 -7.12 11.87 -17.18
N GLY A 42 -6.27 11.03 -17.78
CA GLY A 42 -6.66 10.06 -18.80
C GLY A 42 -7.13 8.72 -18.24
N TRP A 43 -7.01 8.50 -16.93
CA TRP A 43 -7.33 7.25 -16.23
C TRP A 43 -8.40 7.51 -15.17
N PRO A 44 -9.12 6.48 -14.74
CA PRO A 44 -10.22 6.65 -13.78
C PRO A 44 -9.74 6.74 -12.32
N VAL A 45 -8.44 6.60 -12.09
CA VAL A 45 -7.80 6.65 -10.78
C VAL A 45 -6.54 7.49 -10.84
N ASP A 46 -6.26 8.18 -9.75
CA ASP A 46 -4.98 8.82 -9.47
C ASP A 46 -4.09 7.91 -8.61
N PHE A 47 -2.78 8.13 -8.65
CA PHE A 47 -1.85 7.36 -7.80
C PHE A 47 -1.23 8.22 -6.72
N ARG A 48 -0.91 7.55 -5.60
CA ARG A 48 -0.10 8.12 -4.54
C ARG A 48 1.06 7.18 -4.22
N PHE A 49 2.27 7.62 -4.54
CA PHE A 49 3.49 6.98 -4.07
C PHE A 49 3.78 7.41 -2.64
N SER A 50 4.15 6.44 -1.83
CA SER A 50 3.99 6.50 -0.39
C SER A 50 5.23 5.93 0.29
N ALA A 51 6.05 6.76 0.93
CA ALA A 51 7.22 6.29 1.69
C ALA A 51 6.98 6.40 3.20
N SER A 52 7.10 5.27 3.90
CA SER A 52 6.95 5.22 5.37
C SER A 52 7.94 4.23 5.97
N LEU A 53 8.33 4.46 7.22
CA LEU A 53 9.01 3.48 8.05
C LEU A 53 7.99 2.88 9.03
N GLU A 54 7.93 1.56 9.09
CA GLU A 54 7.21 0.83 10.14
C GLU A 54 8.25 0.31 11.13
N GLU A 55 8.27 0.87 12.34
CA GLU A 55 9.24 0.50 13.39
C GLU A 55 8.53 -0.22 14.54
N PRO A 56 9.17 -1.24 15.17
CA PRO A 56 8.64 -1.84 16.38
C PRO A 56 8.39 -0.79 17.46
N ALA A 57 7.25 -0.89 18.15
CA ALA A 57 6.88 0.02 19.22
C ALA A 57 6.54 -0.73 20.50
N ALA A 58 6.75 -0.08 21.64
CA ALA A 58 6.29 -0.59 22.92
C ALA A 58 4.76 -0.67 22.94
N GLU A 59 4.23 -1.62 23.74
CA GLU A 59 2.80 -1.74 23.93
C GLU A 59 2.19 -0.45 24.50
N PRO A 60 0.99 -0.07 24.05
CA PRO A 60 0.28 1.07 24.61
C PRO A 60 -0.04 0.80 26.10
N PRO A 61 0.14 1.79 27.00
CA PRO A 61 -0.21 1.63 28.40
C PRO A 61 -1.68 1.20 28.60
N PRO A 62 -2.00 0.48 29.69
CA PRO A 62 -3.37 0.16 30.04
C PRO A 62 -4.25 1.42 30.08
N GLY A 63 -5.46 1.33 29.50
CA GLY A 63 -6.38 2.47 29.40
C GLY A 63 -6.09 3.46 28.27
N SER A 64 -5.13 3.17 27.38
CA SER A 64 -4.86 4.00 26.20
C SER A 64 -6.09 4.13 25.31
N THR A 65 -6.37 5.37 24.86
CA THR A 65 -7.51 5.68 24.00
C THR A 65 -7.33 5.09 22.59
N VAL A 66 -8.28 4.24 22.20
CA VAL A 66 -8.38 3.73 20.82
C VAL A 66 -8.90 4.84 19.92
N ARG A 67 -8.15 5.11 18.86
CA ARG A 67 -8.49 6.09 17.83
C ARG A 67 -9.39 5.48 16.77
N ASN A 68 -9.01 4.31 16.25
CA ASN A 68 -9.81 3.58 15.27
C ASN A 68 -9.48 2.09 15.31
N ARG A 69 -10.42 1.30 14.78
CA ARG A 69 -10.25 -0.11 14.50
C ARG A 69 -10.45 -0.31 13.00
N ARG A 70 -9.61 -1.14 12.38
CA ARG A 70 -9.71 -1.50 10.97
C ARG A 70 -9.72 -3.02 10.83
N GLU A 71 -10.83 -3.55 10.36
CA GLU A 71 -10.91 -4.93 9.90
C GLU A 71 -10.55 -4.95 8.43
N LYS A 72 -9.54 -5.76 8.08
CA LYS A 72 -8.96 -5.80 6.74
C LYS A 72 -9.16 -7.21 6.21
N ASP A 73 -9.88 -7.34 5.11
CA ASP A 73 -9.92 -8.54 4.28
C ASP A 73 -9.03 -8.30 3.07
N ARG A 74 -7.99 -9.12 2.89
CA ARG A 74 -6.89 -8.85 1.96
C ARG A 74 -6.58 -10.07 1.10
N LEU A 75 -6.53 -9.82 -0.21
CA LEU A 75 -5.93 -10.71 -1.20
C LEU A 75 -4.59 -10.12 -1.63
N SER A 76 -3.52 -10.88 -1.43
CA SER A 76 -2.14 -10.48 -1.77
C SER A 76 -1.61 -11.34 -2.90
N TYR A 77 -1.11 -10.70 -3.95
CA TYR A 77 -0.48 -11.33 -5.10
C TYR A 77 1.00 -10.93 -5.16
N LYS A 78 1.86 -11.87 -5.55
CA LYS A 78 3.29 -11.61 -5.80
C LYS A 78 3.55 -11.71 -7.30
N SER A 79 4.21 -10.71 -7.87
CA SER A 79 4.60 -10.70 -9.28
C SER A 79 5.97 -10.03 -9.42
N GLY A 80 6.96 -10.79 -9.88
CA GLY A 80 8.34 -10.30 -9.97
C GLY A 80 8.86 -9.76 -8.65
N CYS A 81 9.24 -8.48 -8.63
CA CYS A 81 9.71 -7.79 -7.43
C CYS A 81 8.63 -7.01 -6.67
N LEU A 82 7.36 -7.18 -7.05
CA LEU A 82 6.23 -6.41 -6.54
C LEU A 82 5.24 -7.29 -5.79
N SER A 83 4.58 -6.71 -4.79
CA SER A 83 3.35 -7.23 -4.20
C SER A 83 2.17 -6.33 -4.52
N VAL A 84 1.06 -6.94 -4.90
CA VAL A 84 -0.22 -6.25 -5.14
C VAL A 84 -1.21 -6.71 -4.08
N ASP A 85 -1.65 -5.78 -3.25
CA ASP A 85 -2.61 -6.01 -2.19
C ASP A 85 -3.96 -5.38 -2.55
N ILE A 86 -5.00 -6.21 -2.64
CA ILE A 86 -6.38 -5.77 -2.79
C ILE A 86 -7.06 -5.96 -1.44
N THR A 87 -7.49 -4.87 -0.81
CA THR A 87 -7.99 -4.89 0.55
C THR A 87 -9.36 -4.23 0.67
N THR A 88 -10.33 -4.96 1.22
CA THR A 88 -11.56 -4.36 1.77
C THR A 88 -11.29 -3.99 3.22
N VAL A 89 -11.56 -2.74 3.58
CA VAL A 89 -11.33 -2.22 4.94
C VAL A 89 -12.65 -1.75 5.52
N HIS A 90 -13.03 -2.32 6.65
CA HIS A 90 -14.09 -1.82 7.52
C HIS A 90 -13.44 -1.06 8.67
N MET A 91 -13.67 0.25 8.75
CA MET A 91 -13.14 1.10 9.80
C MET A 91 -14.25 1.54 10.76
N THR A 92 -14.00 1.36 12.06
CA THR A 92 -14.84 1.91 13.14
C THR A 92 -14.05 2.99 13.87
N GLU A 93 -14.61 4.19 13.98
CA GLU A 93 -13.97 5.30 14.68
C GLU A 93 -14.20 5.29 16.19
N GLY A 94 -13.17 5.67 16.94
CA GLY A 94 -13.23 5.82 18.39
C GLY A 94 -13.16 4.50 19.16
N SER A 95 -13.49 4.57 20.45
CA SER A 95 -13.40 3.45 21.39
C SER A 95 -14.71 2.64 21.50
N SER A 96 -15.80 3.15 20.92
CA SER A 96 -17.11 2.48 20.94
C SER A 96 -17.20 1.47 19.80
N PRO A 97 -17.70 0.24 20.04
CA PRO A 97 -18.02 -0.70 18.97
C PRO A 97 -19.15 -0.19 18.06
N ASN A 98 -19.95 0.77 18.50
CA ASN A 98 -21.01 1.41 17.71
C ASN A 98 -20.57 2.79 17.20
N GLY A 99 -19.27 3.00 16.98
CA GLY A 99 -18.75 4.22 16.40
C GLY A 99 -19.17 4.38 14.93
N PRO A 100 -18.95 5.56 14.32
CA PRO A 100 -19.13 5.72 12.88
C PRO A 100 -18.33 4.66 12.11
N GLU A 101 -19.01 3.99 11.18
CA GLU A 101 -18.42 2.97 10.33
C GLU A 101 -18.25 3.48 8.90
N THR A 102 -17.11 3.14 8.30
CA THR A 102 -16.84 3.40 6.88
C THR A 102 -16.22 2.17 6.24
N MET A 103 -16.54 1.94 4.97
CA MET A 103 -15.92 0.89 4.16
C MET A 103 -15.09 1.52 3.03
N SER A 104 -13.87 1.04 2.84
CA SER A 104 -13.02 1.39 1.68
C SER A 104 -12.56 0.14 0.94
N GLN A 105 -12.40 0.29 -0.38
CA GLN A 105 -11.72 -0.66 -1.26
C GLN A 105 -10.37 -0.05 -1.63
N GLU A 106 -9.29 -0.74 -1.28
CA GLU A 106 -7.92 -0.24 -1.41
C GLU A 106 -7.12 -1.19 -2.30
N VAL A 107 -6.37 -0.65 -3.27
CA VAL A 107 -5.39 -1.39 -4.07
C VAL A 107 -4.02 -0.76 -3.84
N GLU A 108 -3.09 -1.53 -3.30
CA GLU A 108 -1.73 -1.09 -2.97
C GLU A 108 -0.73 -1.92 -3.80
N VAL A 109 0.30 -1.27 -4.34
CA VAL A 109 1.43 -1.94 -5.00
C VAL A 109 2.70 -1.54 -4.27
N GLU A 110 3.46 -2.53 -3.80
CA GLU A 110 4.68 -2.33 -3.02
C GLU A 110 5.86 -3.05 -3.68
N VAL A 111 7.06 -2.49 -3.53
CA VAL A 111 8.30 -3.21 -3.83
C VAL A 111 8.53 -4.21 -2.71
N ASP A 112 8.66 -5.49 -3.06
CA ASP A 112 8.81 -6.57 -2.10
C ASP A 112 10.22 -6.58 -1.51
N GLY A 113 10.33 -6.15 -0.26
CA GLY A 113 11.59 -6.11 0.49
C GLY A 113 12.20 -7.49 0.75
N GLU A 114 11.43 -8.58 0.63
CA GLU A 114 11.97 -9.94 0.73
C GLU A 114 12.70 -10.38 -0.55
N VAL A 115 12.38 -9.74 -1.69
CA VAL A 115 12.94 -10.05 -3.01
C VAL A 115 13.99 -9.03 -3.43
N VAL A 116 13.85 -7.77 -3.00
CA VAL A 116 14.70 -6.65 -3.42
C VAL A 116 15.10 -5.80 -2.23
N ASP A 117 16.41 -5.64 -2.04
CA ASP A 117 16.95 -4.58 -1.20
C ASP A 117 16.99 -3.26 -1.96
N LEU A 118 15.90 -2.49 -1.85
CA LEU A 118 15.76 -1.22 -2.55
C LEU A 118 16.82 -0.19 -2.12
N HIS A 119 17.40 -0.31 -0.91
CA HIS A 119 18.47 0.58 -0.47
C HIS A 119 19.74 0.39 -1.29
N GLU A 120 20.16 -0.87 -1.47
CA GLU A 120 21.35 -1.19 -2.26
C GLU A 120 21.16 -0.84 -3.74
N GLU A 121 19.95 -1.04 -4.29
CA GLU A 121 19.66 -0.64 -5.69
C GLU A 121 19.73 0.89 -5.89
N VAL A 122 19.20 1.66 -4.93
CA VAL A 122 19.31 3.13 -4.95
C VAL A 122 20.75 3.59 -4.78
N LYS A 123 21.51 2.95 -3.92
CA LYS A 123 22.93 3.25 -3.70
C LYS A 123 23.75 2.98 -4.96
N ALA A 124 23.58 1.82 -5.59
CA ALA A 124 24.25 1.47 -6.84
C ALA A 124 23.94 2.47 -7.97
N TYR A 125 22.67 2.86 -8.12
CA TYR A 125 22.25 3.86 -9.10
C TYR A 125 22.92 5.24 -8.87
N ARG A 126 23.05 5.65 -7.60
CA ARG A 126 23.72 6.91 -7.23
C ARG A 126 25.22 6.85 -7.50
N GLU A 127 25.88 5.73 -7.17
CA GLU A 127 27.30 5.51 -7.42
C GLU A 127 27.62 5.50 -8.92
N ALA A 128 26.72 4.97 -9.75
CA ALA A 128 26.81 5.01 -11.21
C ALA A 128 26.56 6.42 -11.82
N GLY A 129 26.21 7.41 -10.99
CA GLY A 129 25.90 8.78 -11.43
C GLY A 129 24.62 8.89 -12.25
N GLY A 130 23.69 7.93 -12.09
CA GLY A 130 22.39 7.92 -12.77
C GLY A 130 22.44 7.74 -14.29
N ARG A 131 23.55 7.23 -14.84
CA ARG A 131 23.72 7.02 -16.28
C ARG A 131 23.51 5.56 -16.64
N VAL A 132 22.68 5.31 -17.64
CA VAL A 132 22.43 3.97 -18.19
C VAL A 132 23.74 3.34 -18.70
N GLY A 133 23.96 2.06 -18.42
CA GLY A 133 25.14 1.29 -18.85
C GLY A 133 26.35 1.45 -17.93
N ARG A 134 26.16 1.97 -16.71
CA ARG A 134 27.22 2.18 -15.71
C ARG A 134 26.89 1.55 -14.35
N GLY A 135 25.80 0.79 -14.24
CA GLY A 135 25.31 0.23 -12.98
C GLY A 135 24.01 0.88 -12.51
N GLY A 136 23.24 0.14 -11.71
CA GLY A 136 21.95 0.58 -11.17
C GLY A 136 20.77 0.46 -12.16
N GLU A 137 20.94 -0.27 -13.26
CA GLU A 137 19.88 -0.54 -14.24
C GLU A 137 18.70 -1.27 -13.59
N ARG A 138 18.98 -2.14 -12.60
CA ARG A 138 17.95 -2.87 -11.87
C ARG A 138 16.95 -1.95 -11.15
N LEU A 139 17.40 -0.81 -10.63
CA LEU A 139 16.47 0.19 -10.07
C LEU A 139 15.51 0.73 -11.14
N LEU A 140 16.02 0.97 -12.35
CA LEU A 140 15.20 1.43 -13.48
C LEU A 140 14.25 0.33 -13.96
N GLU A 141 14.67 -0.92 -13.94
CA GLU A 141 13.83 -2.09 -14.24
C GLU A 141 12.69 -2.23 -13.23
N ILE A 142 12.98 -2.14 -11.93
CA ILE A 142 11.97 -2.15 -10.85
C ILE A 142 10.98 -0.99 -11.05
N ALA A 143 11.48 0.21 -11.32
CA ALA A 143 10.63 1.36 -11.58
C ALA A 143 9.75 1.17 -12.83
N ALA A 144 10.30 0.58 -13.89
CA ALA A 144 9.56 0.27 -15.12
C ALA A 144 8.47 -0.79 -14.87
N GLU A 145 8.79 -1.85 -14.11
CA GLU A 145 7.84 -2.90 -13.71
C GLU A 145 6.70 -2.32 -12.86
N LEU A 146 7.03 -1.45 -11.91
CA LEU A 146 6.04 -0.74 -11.09
C LEU A 146 5.10 0.10 -11.95
N VAL A 147 5.65 0.93 -12.85
CA VAL A 147 4.84 1.78 -13.74
C VAL A 147 3.98 0.94 -14.70
N ALA A 148 4.51 -0.17 -15.22
CA ALA A 148 3.76 -1.08 -16.09
C ALA A 148 2.60 -1.74 -15.33
N THR A 149 2.84 -2.18 -14.09
CA THR A 149 1.82 -2.76 -13.22
C THR A 149 0.71 -1.76 -12.91
N LEU A 150 1.07 -0.51 -12.54
CA LEU A 150 0.09 0.55 -12.27
C LEU A 150 -0.75 0.89 -13.51
N ARG A 151 -0.15 0.91 -14.71
CA ARG A 151 -0.86 1.07 -15.99
C ARG A 151 -1.88 -0.04 -16.22
N ALA A 152 -1.47 -1.29 -16.01
CA ALA A 152 -2.35 -2.45 -16.19
C ALA A 152 -3.53 -2.41 -15.22
N LEU A 153 -3.27 -2.11 -13.95
CA LEU A 153 -4.31 -1.99 -12.92
C LEU A 153 -5.30 -0.86 -13.23
N ALA A 154 -4.82 0.30 -13.69
CA ALA A 154 -5.71 1.40 -14.07
C ALA A 154 -6.57 1.08 -15.31
N ALA A 155 -6.04 0.32 -16.26
CA ALA A 155 -6.84 -0.14 -17.41
C ALA A 155 -7.97 -1.06 -16.95
N VAL A 156 -7.67 -2.06 -16.10
CA VAL A 156 -8.68 -2.96 -15.52
C VAL A 156 -9.70 -2.18 -14.69
N ALA A 157 -9.25 -1.20 -13.89
CA ALA A 157 -10.13 -0.34 -13.12
C ALA A 157 -11.07 0.47 -14.04
N GLY A 158 -10.59 0.93 -15.19
CA GLY A 158 -11.40 1.63 -16.19
C GLY A 158 -12.50 0.76 -16.77
N GLU A 159 -12.17 -0.47 -17.15
CA GLU A 159 -13.17 -1.44 -17.61
C GLU A 159 -14.22 -1.73 -16.53
N ALA A 160 -13.79 -1.96 -15.29
CA ALA A 160 -14.68 -2.25 -14.17
C ALA A 160 -15.61 -1.08 -13.81
N MET A 161 -15.14 0.16 -13.97
CA MET A 161 -15.91 1.38 -13.71
C MET A 161 -16.73 1.86 -14.91
N GLY A 162 -16.68 1.15 -16.05
CA GLY A 162 -17.39 1.55 -17.28
C GLY A 162 -16.80 2.80 -17.94
N THR A 163 -15.57 3.17 -17.59
CA THR A 163 -14.84 4.30 -18.16
C THR A 163 -13.77 3.76 -19.09
N SER A 164 -14.02 3.77 -20.40
CA SER A 164 -13.00 3.37 -21.37
C SER A 164 -11.87 4.41 -21.37
N PRO A 165 -10.58 4.01 -21.27
CA PRO A 165 -9.49 4.95 -21.30
C PRO A 165 -9.46 5.72 -22.64
N ALA A 166 -9.26 7.04 -22.58
CA ALA A 166 -9.26 7.90 -23.77
C ALA A 166 -8.20 7.50 -24.83
N TRP A 167 -7.17 6.75 -24.45
CA TRP A 167 -6.16 6.23 -25.38
C TRP A 167 -6.61 4.98 -26.14
N ALA A 168 -7.57 4.20 -25.61
CA ALA A 168 -8.10 3.01 -26.29
C ALA A 168 -8.98 3.37 -27.52
N THR A 169 -9.42 4.63 -27.62
CA THR A 169 -10.14 5.16 -28.79
C THR A 169 -9.23 5.81 -29.84
N ALA A 170 -7.93 5.97 -29.55
CA ALA A 170 -7.00 6.65 -30.45
C ALA A 170 -6.46 5.74 -31.58
N GLU A 171 -6.56 4.42 -31.45
CA GLU A 171 -6.14 3.45 -32.50
C GLU A 171 -7.25 3.11 -33.52
N GLN A 172 -8.43 3.74 -33.43
CA GLN A 172 -9.57 3.45 -34.32
C GLN A 172 -10.04 4.66 -35.14
N ARG A 173 -9.14 5.53 -35.58
CA ARG A 173 -9.45 6.48 -36.67
C ARG A 173 -8.65 6.11 -37.92
N PRO A 174 -9.31 5.84 -39.07
CA PRO A 174 -8.66 5.54 -40.33
C PRO A 174 -7.87 6.73 -40.90
#